data_AF-A0A5J9VPF1-F1
#
_entry.id   AF-A0A5J9VPF1-F1
#
_cell.length_a   1.000
_cell.length_b   1.000
_cell.length_c   1.000
_cell.angle_alpha   90.00
_cell.angle_beta   90.00
_cell.angle_gamma   90.00
#
_symmetry.space_group_name_H-M   'P 1'
#
loop_
_entity.id
_entity.type
_entity.pdbx_description
1 polymer ?
#
loop_
_entity_poly.entity_id
_entity_poly.type
_entity_poly.pdbx_seq_one_letter_code
_entity_poly.pdbx_strand_id
1 'polypeptide(L)'
;MYCLVGALPHHALARLARRYGAVTLLRLGHVRTLVVSSPEAAREVMKTHDAPLANRPVYVTMDIFTYGGQNIAMSPDTSTHWRELRRLCATELLGPKRGGGGDHGSSGSTAS
;
A
#
# COMPACT_ATOMS: atom_id res chain seq x y z
N MET A 1 15.46 -21.34 -3.14
CA MET A 1 14.09 -20.82 -3.44
C MET A 1 12.94 -21.68 -2.90
N TYR A 2 13.20 -22.86 -2.31
CA TYR A 2 12.13 -23.77 -1.83
C TYR A 2 11.40 -23.31 -0.55
N CYS A 3 11.98 -22.40 0.24
CA CYS A 3 11.40 -21.95 1.52
C CYS A 3 10.15 -21.05 1.36
N LEU A 4 9.94 -20.47 0.17
CA LEU A 4 8.79 -19.61 -0.15
C LEU A 4 7.66 -20.35 -0.88
N VAL A 5 7.90 -21.61 -1.29
CA VAL A 5 6.93 -22.42 -2.04
C VAL A 5 6.26 -23.36 -1.05
N GLY A 6 4.95 -23.21 -0.86
CA GLY A 6 4.14 -24.04 0.05
C GLY A 6 3.88 -23.45 1.44
N ALA A 7 4.60 -22.39 1.84
CA ALA A 7 4.30 -21.59 3.03
C ALA A 7 3.79 -20.20 2.61
N LEU A 8 2.98 -19.55 3.45
CA LEU A 8 2.60 -18.15 3.24
C LEU A 8 3.89 -17.30 3.13
N PRO A 9 4.09 -16.54 2.03
CA PRO A 9 5.38 -15.89 1.76
C PRO A 9 5.86 -15.00 2.90
N HIS A 10 4.96 -14.24 3.53
CA HIS A 10 5.28 -13.35 4.64
C HIS A 10 5.73 -14.11 5.91
N HIS A 11 5.24 -15.32 6.18
CA HIS A 11 5.74 -16.16 7.28
C HIS A 11 7.17 -16.65 7.02
N ALA A 12 7.44 -17.09 5.80
CA ALA A 12 8.76 -17.54 5.40
C ALA A 12 9.78 -16.39 5.44
N LEU A 13 9.39 -15.19 4.98
CA LEU A 13 10.21 -13.98 5.09
C LEU A 13 10.47 -13.60 6.56
N ALA A 14 9.45 -13.65 7.43
CA ALA A 14 9.64 -13.39 8.86
C ALA A 14 10.60 -14.40 9.51
N ARG A 15 10.55 -15.68 9.11
CA ARG A 15 11.51 -16.69 9.57
C ARG A 15 12.93 -16.42 9.07
N LEU A 16 13.09 -15.95 7.83
CA LEU A 16 14.39 -15.55 7.28
C LEU A 16 14.95 -14.34 8.03
N ALA A 17 14.12 -13.33 8.31
CA ALA A 17 14.53 -12.16 9.07
C ALA A 17 15.05 -12.53 10.48
N ARG A 18 14.40 -13.49 11.15
CA ARG A 18 14.89 -14.00 12.45
C ARG A 18 16.25 -14.71 12.35
N ARG A 19 16.58 -15.30 11.20
CA ARG A 19 17.83 -16.05 11.00
C ARG A 19 18.98 -15.16 10.51
N TYR A 20 18.69 -14.20 9.63
CA TYR A 20 19.71 -13.42 8.91
C TYR A 20 19.73 -11.94 9.29
N GLY A 21 18.76 -11.45 10.05
CA GLY A 21 18.66 -10.07 10.52
C GLY A 21 17.48 -9.30 9.91
N ALA A 22 17.21 -8.14 10.50
CA ALA A 22 16.05 -7.30 10.17
C ALA A 22 16.10 -6.69 8.75
N VAL A 23 17.28 -6.59 8.15
CA VAL A 23 17.47 -6.14 6.77
C VAL A 23 18.22 -7.23 6.02
N THR A 24 17.54 -7.88 5.06
CA THR A 24 18.11 -9.00 4.30
C THR A 24 17.91 -8.79 2.81
N LEU A 25 18.97 -8.91 2.02
CA LEU A 25 18.88 -8.93 0.57
C LEU A 25 18.66 -10.36 0.07
N LEU A 26 17.52 -10.60 -0.57
CA LEU A 26 17.17 -11.88 -1.17
C LEU A 26 17.22 -11.79 -2.69
N ARG A 27 17.37 -12.94 -3.34
CA ARG A 27 17.22 -13.07 -4.79
C ARG A 27 16.00 -13.94 -5.09
N LEU A 28 14.92 -13.32 -5.56
CA LEU A 28 13.68 -13.96 -5.96
C LEU A 28 13.73 -14.21 -7.48
N GLY A 29 14.28 -15.37 -7.86
CA GLY A 29 14.55 -15.69 -9.25
C GLY A 29 15.64 -14.77 -9.81
N HIS A 30 15.29 -13.92 -10.77
CA HIS A 30 16.20 -12.91 -11.33
C HIS A 30 16.10 -11.54 -10.63
N VAL A 31 15.11 -11.35 -9.74
CA VAL A 31 14.85 -10.07 -9.07
C VAL A 31 15.60 -10.01 -7.74
N ARG A 32 16.35 -8.93 -7.51
CA ARG A 32 16.93 -8.61 -6.19
C ARG A 32 15.86 -7.94 -5.33
N THR A 33 15.67 -8.42 -4.12
CA THR A 33 14.60 -7.97 -3.23
C THR A 33 15.17 -7.69 -1.84
N LEU A 34 15.13 -6.42 -1.43
CA LEU A 34 15.45 -6.02 -0.08
C LEU A 34 14.24 -6.28 0.82
N VAL A 35 14.43 -7.09 1.85
CA VAL A 35 13.41 -7.39 2.85
C VAL A 35 13.74 -6.63 4.12
N VAL A 36 12.78 -5.84 4.57
CA VAL A 36 12.87 -5.01 5.78
C VAL A 36 11.85 -5.51 6.78
N SER A 37 12.30 -5.88 7.98
CA SER A 37 11.50 -6.62 8.97
C SER A 37 11.63 -6.07 10.39
N SER A 38 12.09 -4.83 10.55
CA SER A 38 11.99 -4.08 11.81
C SER A 38 11.26 -2.74 11.61
N PRO A 39 10.60 -2.21 12.65
CA PRO A 39 9.95 -0.90 12.58
C PRO A 39 10.91 0.24 12.24
N GLU A 40 12.13 0.21 12.78
CA GLU A 40 13.13 1.26 12.61
C GLU A 40 13.60 1.33 11.15
N ALA A 41 13.96 0.17 10.57
CA ALA A 41 14.40 0.09 9.19
C ALA A 41 13.24 0.36 8.21
N ALA A 42 12.02 -0.08 8.54
CA ALA A 42 10.84 0.24 7.73
C ALA A 42 10.56 1.75 7.71
N ARG A 43 10.71 2.42 8.86
CA ARG A 43 10.56 3.88 8.95
C ARG A 43 11.61 4.61 8.11
N GLU A 44 12.86 4.17 8.15
CA GLU A 44 13.94 4.74 7.35
C GLU A 44 13.65 4.60 5.84
N VAL A 45 13.24 3.41 5.41
CA VAL A 45 12.88 3.15 4.01
C VAL A 45 11.65 3.94 3.56
N MET A 46 10.60 4.01 4.38
CA MET A 46 9.32 4.62 4.00
C MET A 46 9.24 6.13 4.21
N LYS A 47 10.21 6.76 4.90
CA LYS A 47 10.22 8.21 5.15
C LYS A 47 11.48 8.90 4.63
N THR A 48 12.64 8.31 4.87
CA THR A 48 13.93 8.92 4.50
C THR A 48 14.28 8.61 3.05
N HIS A 49 13.90 7.42 2.57
CA HIS A 49 14.22 6.93 1.23
C HIS A 49 12.98 6.59 0.41
N ASP A 50 11.86 7.28 0.66
CA ASP A 50 10.59 7.01 0.00
C ASP A 50 10.65 7.29 -1.50
N ALA A 51 11.18 8.44 -1.93
CA ALA A 51 11.26 8.83 -3.34
C ALA A 51 12.05 7.84 -4.22
N PRO A 52 13.30 7.44 -3.90
CA PRO A 52 14.04 6.48 -4.72
C PRO A 52 13.45 5.06 -4.68
N LEU A 53 12.66 4.74 -3.65
CA LEU A 53 12.04 3.42 -3.46
C LEU A 53 10.55 3.39 -3.84
N ALA A 54 9.99 4.53 -4.24
CA ALA A 54 8.61 4.65 -4.71
C ALA A 54 8.42 4.04 -6.10
N ASN A 55 9.50 3.93 -6.88
CA ASN A 55 9.46 3.29 -8.19
C ASN A 55 9.10 1.80 -8.04
N ARG A 56 7.92 1.42 -8.53
CA ARG A 56 7.44 0.04 -8.48
C ARG A 56 7.79 -0.67 -9.79
N PRO A 57 8.51 -1.80 -9.77
CA PRO A 57 8.73 -2.58 -10.99
C PRO A 57 7.38 -3.05 -11.53
N VAL A 58 7.06 -2.65 -12.75
CA VAL A 58 5.83 -3.05 -13.44
C VAL A 58 6.08 -4.38 -14.14
N TYR A 59 5.39 -5.43 -13.68
CA TYR A 59 5.37 -6.71 -14.36
C TYR A 59 4.25 -6.72 -15.41
N VAL A 60 4.38 -7.51 -16.48
CA VAL A 60 3.33 -7.61 -17.54
C VAL A 60 1.95 -7.91 -16.96
N THR A 61 1.88 -8.79 -15.96
CA THR A 61 0.63 -9.08 -15.25
C THR A 61 0.06 -7.85 -14.55
N MET A 62 0.92 -7.06 -13.90
CA MET A 62 0.50 -5.81 -13.24
C MET A 62 0.04 -4.78 -14.27
N ASP A 63 0.72 -4.67 -15.41
CA ASP A 63 0.33 -3.79 -16.50
C ASP A 63 -1.12 -4.06 -16.95
N ILE A 64 -1.45 -5.33 -17.18
CA ILE A 64 -2.80 -5.77 -17.53
C ILE A 64 -3.80 -5.45 -16.40
N PHE A 65 -3.50 -5.83 -15.15
CA PHE A 65 -4.40 -5.60 -14.00
C PHE A 65 -4.62 -4.13 -13.68
N THR A 66 -3.69 -3.26 -14.07
CA THR A 66 -3.69 -1.85 -13.71
C THR A 66 -3.99 -0.95 -14.91
N TYR A 67 -4.41 -1.53 -16.05
CA TYR A 67 -4.72 -0.81 -17.29
C TYR A 67 -3.56 0.07 -17.76
N GLY A 68 -2.35 -0.49 -17.81
CA GLY A 68 -1.15 0.24 -18.19
C GLY A 68 -0.58 1.11 -17.07
N GLY A 69 -0.77 0.74 -15.79
CA GLY A 69 -0.36 1.55 -14.65
C GLY A 69 -1.23 2.81 -14.43
N GLN A 70 -2.47 2.80 -14.90
CA GLN A 70 -3.41 3.92 -14.74
C GLN A 70 -4.39 3.67 -13.59
N ASN A 71 -3.86 3.34 -12.41
CA ASN A 71 -4.68 3.17 -11.21
C ASN A 71 -4.03 3.79 -9.97
N ILE A 72 -4.77 3.86 -8.86
CA ILE A 72 -4.27 4.51 -7.64
C ILE A 72 -3.11 3.77 -6.96
N ALA A 73 -2.97 2.47 -7.18
CA ALA A 73 -2.04 1.61 -6.44
C ALA A 73 -0.66 1.48 -7.10
N MET A 74 -0.61 1.48 -8.43
CA MET A 74 0.56 1.11 -9.24
C MET A 74 0.95 2.16 -10.27
N SER A 75 0.23 3.29 -10.36
CA SER A 75 0.65 4.40 -11.21
C SER A 75 1.92 5.08 -10.69
N PRO A 76 2.82 5.54 -11.58
CA PRO A 76 3.98 6.32 -11.19
C PRO A 76 3.57 7.53 -10.36
N ASP A 77 4.29 7.80 -9.28
CA ASP A 77 4.06 8.93 -8.37
C ASP A 77 4.24 10.30 -9.05
N THR A 78 5.05 10.37 -10.11
CA THR A 78 5.23 11.55 -10.96
C THR A 78 4.02 11.85 -11.87
N SER A 79 3.09 10.91 -12.03
CA SER A 79 1.90 11.09 -12.86
C SER A 79 0.95 12.13 -12.26
N THR A 80 0.54 13.12 -13.08
CA THR A 80 -0.51 14.08 -12.69
C THR A 80 -1.83 13.37 -12.40
N HIS A 81 -2.18 12.37 -13.21
CA HIS A 81 -3.38 11.56 -13.03
C HIS A 81 -3.39 10.83 -11.67
N TRP A 82 -2.26 10.25 -11.26
CA TRP A 82 -2.15 9.61 -9.95
C TRP A 82 -2.35 10.61 -8.79
N ARG A 83 -1.78 11.81 -8.88
CA ARG A 83 -1.94 12.85 -7.86
C ARG A 83 -3.40 13.28 -7.70
N GLU A 84 -4.13 13.41 -8.80
CA GLU A 84 -5.56 13.73 -8.79
C GLU A 84 -6.40 12.60 -8.18
N LEU A 85 -6.18 11.35 -8.59
CA LEU A 85 -6.83 10.18 -8.00
C LEU A 85 -6.57 10.07 -6.50
N ARG A 86 -5.31 10.25 -6.08
CA ARG A 86 -4.93 10.21 -4.67
C ARG A 86 -5.66 11.28 -3.87
N ARG A 87 -5.76 12.51 -4.40
CA ARG A 87 -6.50 13.60 -3.76
C ARG A 87 -7.97 13.25 -3.61
N LEU A 88 -8.61 12.76 -4.67
CA LEU A 88 -10.03 12.37 -4.65
C LEU A 88 -10.29 11.27 -3.61
N CYS A 89 -9.47 10.22 -3.58
CA CYS A 89 -9.64 9.15 -2.59
C CYS A 89 -9.41 9.66 -1.17
N ALA A 90 -8.44 10.55 -0.96
CA ALA A 90 -8.18 11.14 0.35
C ALA A 90 -9.32 12.06 0.84
N THR A 91 -10.04 12.74 -0.05
CA THR A 91 -11.12 13.66 0.35
C THR A 91 -12.48 12.98 0.43
N GLU A 92 -12.79 12.08 -0.52
CA GLU A 92 -14.15 11.54 -0.67
C GLU A 92 -14.33 10.13 -0.12
N LEU A 93 -13.29 9.28 -0.14
CA LEU A 93 -13.40 7.87 0.23
C LEU A 93 -12.79 7.54 1.60
N LEU A 94 -11.59 8.04 1.85
CA LEU A 94 -10.79 7.76 3.04
C LEU A 94 -10.71 8.97 3.99
N GLY A 95 -11.27 10.10 3.56
CA GLY A 95 -11.37 11.30 4.37
C GLY A 95 -12.33 11.11 5.55
N PRO A 96 -12.22 11.93 6.60
CA PRO A 96 -13.21 11.92 7.67
C PRO A 96 -14.60 12.15 7.06
N LYS A 97 -15.55 11.29 7.45
CA LYS A 97 -16.95 11.44 7.05
C LYS A 97 -17.40 12.84 7.46
N ARG A 98 -17.79 13.66 6.48
CA ARG A 98 -18.38 14.97 6.76
C ARG A 98 -19.65 14.72 7.57
N GLY A 99 -19.60 14.93 8.88
CA GLY A 99 -20.75 14.83 9.75
C GLY A 99 -21.72 15.95 9.39
N GLY A 100 -22.81 15.62 8.70
CA GLY A 100 -23.86 16.59 8.41
C GLY A 100 -24.89 16.05 7.43
N GLY A 101 -26.15 15.98 7.90
CA GLY A 101 -27.31 15.82 7.02
C GLY A 101 -28.12 14.55 7.21
N GLY A 102 -28.37 14.14 8.46
CA GLY A 102 -29.32 13.08 8.80
C GLY A 102 -30.34 13.53 9.84
N ASP A 103 -30.73 14.81 9.84
CA ASP A 103 -31.81 15.30 10.69
C ASP A 103 -33.14 15.00 9.98
N HIS A 104 -33.58 13.75 10.07
CA HIS A 104 -34.97 13.40 9.76
C HIS A 104 -35.79 13.81 10.97
N GLY A 105 -36.46 14.95 10.83
CA GLY A 105 -37.37 15.49 11.84
C GLY A 105 -38.34 14.44 12.35
N SER A 106 -38.15 14.02 13.59
CA SER A 106 -39.20 13.45 14.40
C SER A 106 -39.93 14.61 15.06
N SER A 107 -40.89 15.20 14.35
CA SER A 107 -41.96 16.00 14.96
C SER A 107 -42.78 15.06 15.85
N GLY A 108 -42.32 14.92 17.10
CA GLY A 108 -43.10 14.34 18.18
C GLY A 108 -44.34 15.21 18.41
N SER A 109 -45.48 14.60 18.16
CA SER A 109 -46.79 15.03 18.63
C SER A 109 -46.74 15.40 20.11
N THR A 110 -47.10 16.64 20.43
CA THR A 110 -47.49 17.05 21.78
C THR A 110 -48.91 17.61 21.76
N ALA A 111 -49.80 16.88 22.43
CA ALA A 111 -50.95 17.32 23.22
C ALA A 111 -51.94 18.32 22.61
N SER A 112 -53.17 17.87 22.32
CA SER A 112 -54.34 18.00 23.22
C SER A 112 -55.55 17.28 22.63
#